data_AF-A0A3R7YDY3-F1
#
_entry.id   AF-A0A3R7YDY3-F1
#
_cell.length_a   1.000
_cell.length_b   1.000
_cell.length_c   1.000
_cell.angle_alpha   90.00
_cell.angle_beta   90.00
_cell.angle_gamma   90.00
#
_symmetry.space_group_name_H-M   'P 1'
#
loop_
_entity.id
_entity.type
_entity.pdbx_description
1 polymer ?
#
loop_
_entity_poly.entity_id
_entity_poly.type
_entity_poly.pdbx_seq_one_letter_code
_entity_poly.pdbx_strand_id
1 'polypeptide(L)'
;MTGTELTVTVGGNWTTYRSRIVHYFQQLAIITPYAQLELSFIKGKHKEFTMRYDRRSDQMPPTAQQVQHHPLALNDLLLAQLMEHSKQRTLHGFLCHDLAAVDANLATRIVNELDTPFTLDMDIHTLTSNHIHQVVGMTFIEEMQSHFYTCVQVRLLKEMHFNVPDGHWLSILKELEPDMVATHTYKTSEFEGHALIVEAAVSNRIPLLFEAGGDVVTRTANKDINWTYYKMDPKRDKIGVFVSIVSTKIPFKGTGKEYIGDDIPVRSCLDTHDFR
;
A
#
# COMPACT_ATOMS: atom_id res chain seq x y z
N MET A 1 -7.29 -15.46 28.23
CA MET A 1 -7.44 -14.94 26.86
C MET A 1 -7.40 -13.42 26.96
N THR A 2 -6.35 -12.81 26.45
CA THR A 2 -6.23 -11.36 26.35
C THR A 2 -6.77 -10.94 24.99
N GLY A 3 -7.75 -10.05 24.96
CA GLY A 3 -8.37 -9.57 23.74
C GLY A 3 -9.13 -8.28 24.01
N THR A 4 -9.65 -7.69 22.95
CA THR A 4 -10.45 -6.46 23.02
C THR A 4 -11.79 -6.73 22.36
N GLU A 5 -12.88 -6.40 23.05
CA GLU A 5 -14.23 -6.45 22.52
C GLU A 5 -14.74 -5.02 22.35
N LEU A 6 -15.31 -4.72 21.18
CA LEU A 6 -15.92 -3.44 20.88
C LEU A 6 -17.39 -3.67 20.50
N THR A 7 -18.30 -2.95 21.16
CA THR A 7 -19.73 -2.95 20.83
C THR A 7 -20.15 -1.55 20.43
N VAL A 8 -20.80 -1.43 19.27
CA VAL A 8 -21.29 -0.16 18.74
C VAL A 8 -22.72 -0.32 18.28
N THR A 9 -23.56 0.69 18.55
CA THR A 9 -24.92 0.77 18.02
C THR A 9 -24.92 1.67 16.80
N VAL A 10 -25.30 1.11 15.64
CA VAL A 10 -25.36 1.84 14.36
C VAL A 10 -26.72 1.62 13.69
N GLY A 11 -27.22 2.63 13.01
CA GLY A 11 -28.35 2.47 12.10
C GLY A 11 -27.90 1.75 10.83
N GLY A 12 -28.66 0.77 10.34
CA GLY A 12 -28.31 0.02 9.15
C GLY A 12 -29.44 -0.84 8.61
N ASN A 13 -29.26 -1.34 7.38
CA ASN A 13 -30.22 -2.22 6.70
C ASN A 13 -29.52 -3.53 6.30
N TRP A 14 -29.72 -4.58 7.10
CA TRP A 14 -29.11 -5.89 6.83
C TRP A 14 -29.57 -6.49 5.51
N THR A 15 -30.87 -6.43 5.20
CA THR A 15 -31.43 -7.06 3.99
C THR A 15 -30.79 -6.52 2.71
N THR A 16 -30.56 -5.19 2.65
CA THR A 16 -29.97 -4.54 1.48
C THR A 16 -28.46 -4.81 1.34
N TYR A 17 -27.72 -4.81 2.45
CA TYR A 17 -26.26 -4.83 2.42
C TYR A 17 -25.61 -6.18 2.78
N ARG A 18 -26.41 -7.19 3.14
CA ARG A 18 -25.93 -8.54 3.49
C ARG A 18 -24.96 -9.09 2.47
N SER A 19 -25.28 -9.02 1.18
CA SER A 19 -24.42 -9.54 0.12
C SER A 19 -23.04 -8.88 0.14
N ARG A 20 -22.99 -7.56 0.34
CA ARG A 20 -21.73 -6.80 0.39
C ARG A 20 -20.90 -7.16 1.61
N ILE A 21 -21.54 -7.34 2.76
CA ILE A 21 -20.87 -7.74 4.00
C ILE A 21 -20.29 -9.15 3.86
N VAL A 22 -21.07 -10.10 3.36
CA VAL A 22 -20.61 -11.47 3.12
C VAL A 22 -19.40 -11.49 2.19
N HIS A 23 -19.49 -10.73 1.10
CA HIS A 23 -18.44 -10.67 0.10
C HIS A 23 -17.17 -9.98 0.61
N TYR A 24 -17.29 -8.98 1.49
CA TYR A 24 -16.15 -8.37 2.17
C TYR A 24 -15.43 -9.40 3.06
N PHE A 25 -16.18 -10.19 3.82
CA PHE A 25 -15.61 -11.27 4.63
C PHE A 25 -14.97 -12.38 3.78
N GLN A 26 -15.53 -12.70 2.62
CA GLN A 26 -14.90 -13.62 1.65
C GLN A 26 -13.54 -13.08 1.17
N GLN A 27 -13.49 -11.81 0.76
CA GLN A 27 -12.23 -11.18 0.36
C GLN A 27 -11.22 -11.15 1.50
N LEU A 28 -11.67 -10.84 2.72
CA LEU A 28 -10.82 -10.81 3.90
C LEU A 28 -10.24 -12.20 4.20
N ALA A 29 -11.05 -13.26 4.08
CA ALA A 29 -10.60 -14.65 4.25
C ALA A 29 -9.53 -15.05 3.21
N ILE A 30 -9.66 -14.56 1.97
CA ILE A 30 -8.66 -14.80 0.92
C ILE A 30 -7.31 -14.16 1.28
N ILE A 31 -7.31 -12.89 1.71
CA ILE A 31 -6.06 -12.16 1.98
C ILE A 31 -5.45 -12.41 3.37
N THR A 32 -6.22 -12.94 4.32
CA THR A 32 -5.77 -13.26 5.69
C THR A 32 -5.86 -14.75 6.01
N PRO A 33 -5.08 -15.62 5.32
CA PRO A 33 -5.10 -17.07 5.56
C PRO A 33 -4.72 -17.47 6.99
N TYR A 34 -4.04 -16.61 7.73
CA TYR A 34 -3.61 -16.85 9.10
C TYR A 34 -4.68 -16.49 10.15
N ALA A 35 -5.79 -15.90 9.74
CA ALA A 35 -6.89 -15.52 10.63
C ALA A 35 -8.03 -16.54 10.58
N GLN A 36 -8.72 -16.69 11.71
CA GLN A 36 -10.05 -17.30 11.74
C GLN A 36 -11.07 -16.16 11.81
N LEU A 37 -12.05 -16.17 10.91
CA LEU A 37 -13.08 -15.13 10.83
C LEU A 37 -14.44 -15.78 11.08
N GLU A 38 -15.25 -15.17 11.95
CA GLU A 38 -16.62 -15.60 12.20
C GLU A 38 -17.55 -14.39 12.11
N LEU A 39 -18.63 -14.54 11.35
CA LEU A 39 -19.70 -13.56 11.23
C LEU A 39 -21.01 -14.22 11.62
N SER A 40 -21.73 -13.63 12.56
CA SER A 40 -23.09 -14.05 12.90
C SER A 40 -24.04 -12.86 12.86
N PHE A 41 -25.22 -13.08 12.28
CA PHE A 41 -26.32 -12.12 12.32
C PHE A 41 -27.46 -12.73 13.13
N ILE A 42 -27.90 -11.98 14.13
CA ILE A 42 -28.90 -12.40 15.11
C ILE A 42 -30.08 -11.44 15.01
N LYS A 43 -31.26 -12.00 14.74
CA LYS A 43 -32.52 -11.24 14.70
C LYS A 43 -33.36 -11.63 15.91
N GLY A 44 -33.40 -10.75 16.91
CA GLY A 44 -34.03 -11.05 18.20
C GLY A 44 -33.30 -12.17 18.93
N LYS A 45 -33.97 -13.32 19.14
CA LYS A 45 -33.38 -14.51 19.81
C LYS A 45 -32.89 -15.58 18.83
N HIS A 46 -33.12 -15.41 17.52
CA HIS A 46 -32.75 -16.40 16.52
C HIS A 46 -31.47 -15.98 15.78
N LYS A 47 -30.50 -16.89 15.71
CA LYS A 47 -29.35 -16.77 14.82
C LYS A 47 -29.84 -17.04 13.39
N GLU A 48 -29.93 -16.01 12.57
CA GLU A 48 -30.47 -16.11 11.20
C GLU A 48 -29.37 -16.45 10.19
N PHE A 49 -28.14 -16.01 10.44
CA PHE A 49 -27.00 -16.29 9.58
C PHE A 49 -25.73 -16.48 10.39
N THR A 50 -24.90 -17.43 9.98
CA THR A 50 -23.56 -17.65 10.53
C THR A 50 -22.66 -18.08 9.40
N MET A 51 -21.44 -17.56 9.40
CA MET A 51 -20.40 -17.86 8.43
C MET A 51 -19.08 -17.90 9.18
N ARG A 52 -18.24 -18.87 8.84
CA ARG A 52 -16.95 -19.09 9.48
C ARG A 52 -15.90 -19.45 8.43
N TYR A 53 -14.76 -18.77 8.50
CA TYR A 53 -13.56 -19.09 7.76
C TYR A 53 -12.50 -19.54 8.76
N ASP A 54 -12.09 -20.80 8.66
CA ASP A 54 -11.01 -21.34 9.48
C ASP A 54 -9.64 -20.89 8.96
N ARG A 55 -8.69 -20.78 9.89
CA ARG A 55 -7.29 -20.54 9.57
C ARG A 55 -6.79 -21.57 8.56
N ARG A 56 -6.05 -21.10 7.55
CA ARG A 56 -5.47 -21.88 6.45
C ARG A 56 -3.95 -21.97 6.48
N SER A 57 -3.27 -21.07 7.18
CA SER A 57 -1.83 -21.10 7.39
C SER A 57 -1.49 -20.65 8.81
N ASP A 58 -0.48 -21.26 9.44
CA ASP A 58 0.08 -20.78 10.71
C ASP A 58 1.26 -19.83 10.51
N GLN A 59 1.69 -19.63 9.26
CA GLN A 59 2.77 -18.70 8.93
C GLN A 59 2.24 -17.27 8.97
N MET A 60 2.70 -16.52 9.97
CA MET A 60 2.42 -15.09 10.09
C MET A 60 3.32 -14.29 9.14
N PRO A 61 2.80 -13.23 8.49
CA PRO A 61 3.65 -12.28 7.79
C PRO A 61 4.59 -11.56 8.77
N PRO A 62 5.73 -11.04 8.30
CA PRO A 62 6.58 -10.19 9.13
C PRO A 62 5.81 -8.97 9.63
N THR A 63 6.15 -8.53 10.84
CA THR A 63 5.52 -7.35 11.44
C THR A 63 5.97 -6.09 10.71
N ALA A 64 5.03 -5.23 10.36
CA ALA A 64 5.34 -3.91 9.80
C ALA A 64 6.25 -3.14 10.77
N GLN A 65 7.34 -2.59 10.24
CA GLN A 65 8.29 -1.78 11.01
C GLN A 65 8.17 -0.32 10.61
N GLN A 66 8.35 0.57 11.57
CA GLN A 66 8.44 2.00 11.29
C GLN A 66 9.76 2.28 10.56
N VAL A 67 9.68 3.05 9.47
CA VAL A 67 10.83 3.48 8.68
C VAL A 67 10.94 5.00 8.71
N GLN A 68 12.15 5.50 8.48
CA GLN A 68 12.38 6.93 8.28
C GLN A 68 11.76 7.41 6.97
N HIS A 69 11.47 8.70 6.92
CA HIS A 69 10.91 9.33 5.74
C HIS A 69 12.00 9.58 4.70
N HIS A 70 11.72 9.22 3.45
CA HIS A 70 12.55 9.65 2.34
C HIS A 70 12.39 11.16 2.13
N PRO A 71 13.45 11.91 1.77
CA PRO A 71 13.37 13.35 1.52
C PRO A 71 12.28 13.76 0.51
N LEU A 72 12.05 12.94 -0.53
CA LEU A 72 11.00 13.21 -1.53
C LEU A 72 9.57 13.13 -1.00
N ALA A 73 9.36 12.52 0.16
CA ALA A 73 8.06 12.44 0.81
C ALA A 73 7.78 13.63 1.73
N LEU A 74 8.77 14.53 1.91
CA LEU A 74 8.64 15.66 2.81
C LEU A 74 7.72 16.73 2.21
N ASN A 75 6.93 17.32 3.10
CA ASN A 75 6.21 18.56 2.86
C ASN A 75 6.42 19.47 4.07
N ASP A 76 6.06 20.75 3.96
CA ASP A 76 6.34 21.74 5.00
C ASP A 76 5.83 21.31 6.38
N LEU A 77 4.63 20.72 6.43
CA LEU A 77 4.03 20.25 7.68
C LEU A 77 4.78 19.04 8.25
N LEU A 78 5.08 18.04 7.42
CA LEU A 78 5.78 16.83 7.85
C LEU A 78 7.19 17.15 8.31
N LEU A 79 7.90 18.03 7.59
CA LEU A 79 9.24 18.45 7.97
C LEU A 79 9.21 19.19 9.32
N ALA A 80 8.27 20.11 9.52
CA ALA A 80 8.09 20.79 10.80
C ALA A 80 7.84 19.81 11.96
N GLN A 81 6.96 18.82 11.75
CA GLN A 81 6.66 17.80 12.75
C GLN A 81 7.86 16.91 13.06
N LEU A 82 8.64 16.52 12.05
CA LEU A 82 9.84 15.71 12.23
C LEU A 82 10.90 16.47 13.01
N MET A 83 11.08 17.77 12.72
CA MET A 83 12.04 18.61 13.42
C MET A 83 11.64 18.89 14.88
N GLU A 84 10.34 19.00 15.17
CA GLU A 84 9.83 19.15 16.55
C GLU A 84 10.13 17.93 17.42
N HIS A 85 10.05 16.72 16.83
CA HIS A 85 10.28 15.46 17.55
C HIS A 85 11.70 14.91 17.39
N SER A 86 12.56 15.61 16.66
CA SER A 86 13.94 15.21 16.43
C SER A 86 14.76 15.26 17.72
N LYS A 87 15.70 14.32 17.84
CA LYS A 87 16.72 14.35 18.91
C LYS A 87 17.96 15.14 18.51
N GLN A 88 18.06 15.50 17.24
CA GLN A 88 19.21 16.19 16.68
C GLN A 88 19.09 17.68 16.97
N ARG A 89 20.22 18.35 17.19
CA ARG A 89 20.25 19.82 17.32
C ARG A 89 20.60 20.49 16.01
N THR A 90 21.55 19.91 15.29
CA THR A 90 22.10 20.47 14.05
C THR A 90 21.31 20.00 12.83
N LEU A 91 21.15 20.86 11.83
CA LEU A 91 20.54 20.52 10.53
C LEU A 91 21.24 19.33 9.86
N HIS A 92 22.57 19.29 9.86
CA HIS A 92 23.32 18.16 9.31
C HIS A 92 22.99 16.83 10.01
N GLY A 93 22.95 16.85 11.35
CA GLY A 93 22.56 15.69 12.16
C GLY A 93 21.14 15.22 11.85
N PHE A 94 20.18 16.13 11.73
CA PHE A 94 18.80 15.83 11.34
C PHE A 94 18.74 15.15 9.97
N LEU A 95 19.38 15.73 8.96
CA LEU A 95 19.40 15.19 7.61
C LEU A 95 19.96 13.76 7.57
N CYS A 96 21.05 13.48 8.29
CA CYS A 96 21.69 12.16 8.27
C CYS A 96 20.96 11.10 9.11
N HIS A 97 20.36 11.50 10.24
CA HIS A 97 19.86 10.54 11.24
C HIS A 97 18.35 10.38 11.27
N ASP A 98 17.59 11.34 10.77
CA ASP A 98 16.12 11.30 10.85
C ASP A 98 15.45 11.08 9.49
N LEU A 99 16.19 11.25 8.38
CA LEU A 99 15.74 10.97 7.02
C LEU A 99 16.38 9.70 6.45
N ALA A 100 15.65 9.02 5.59
CA ALA A 100 16.11 7.82 4.92
C ALA A 100 17.03 8.16 3.73
N ALA A 101 18.09 7.37 3.56
CA ALA A 101 19.03 7.45 2.42
C ALA A 101 19.73 8.80 2.22
N VAL A 102 19.98 9.52 3.31
CA VAL A 102 20.82 10.71 3.31
C VAL A 102 22.11 10.40 4.07
N ASP A 103 23.23 10.34 3.36
CA ASP A 103 24.55 10.21 3.97
C ASP A 103 25.17 11.59 4.27
N ALA A 104 26.31 11.61 4.96
CA ALA A 104 26.98 12.85 5.35
C ALA A 104 27.41 13.71 4.14
N ASN A 105 27.79 13.07 3.03
CA ASN A 105 28.21 13.76 1.81
C ASN A 105 27.01 14.44 1.14
N LEU A 106 25.89 13.73 1.04
CA LEU A 106 24.64 14.24 0.50
C LEU A 106 24.07 15.33 1.40
N ALA A 107 24.07 15.16 2.73
CA ALA A 107 23.67 16.19 3.68
C ALA A 107 24.49 17.48 3.52
N THR A 108 25.79 17.36 3.35
CA THR A 108 26.67 18.52 3.13
C THR A 108 26.34 19.22 1.81
N ARG A 109 26.11 18.46 0.74
CA ARG A 109 25.73 19.00 -0.57
C ARG A 109 24.37 19.68 -0.53
N ILE A 110 23.40 19.08 0.17
CA ILE A 110 22.06 19.65 0.40
C ILE A 110 22.17 21.04 1.02
N VAL A 111 22.94 21.16 2.10
CA VAL A 111 23.09 22.44 2.81
C VAL A 111 23.83 23.47 1.95
N ASN A 112 24.80 23.06 1.14
CA ASN A 112 25.50 23.95 0.21
C ASN A 112 24.59 24.45 -0.92
N GLU A 113 23.63 23.65 -1.37
CA GLU A 113 22.68 24.01 -2.44
C GLU A 113 21.59 24.97 -1.94
N LEU A 114 21.22 24.87 -0.67
CA LEU A 114 20.28 25.79 -0.01
C LEU A 114 20.82 27.23 0.13
N ASP A 115 22.13 27.41 -0.01
CA ASP A 115 22.85 28.68 0.13
C ASP A 115 22.58 29.38 1.49
N THR A 116 23.10 30.60 1.67
CA THR A 116 22.86 31.39 2.88
C THR A 116 21.36 31.65 3.10
N PRO A 117 20.84 31.49 4.34
CA PRO A 117 21.53 31.45 5.63
C PRO A 117 21.84 30.04 6.18
N PHE A 118 21.72 28.98 5.38
CA PHE A 118 21.86 27.60 5.89
C PHE A 118 23.33 27.26 6.20
N THR A 119 23.54 26.64 7.36
CA THR A 119 24.85 26.12 7.77
C THR A 119 24.69 24.73 8.38
N LEU A 120 25.73 23.90 8.31
CA LEU A 120 25.68 22.50 8.77
C LEU A 120 25.34 22.40 10.27
N ASP A 121 25.87 23.33 11.06
CA ASP A 121 25.71 23.41 12.51
C ASP A 121 24.48 24.22 12.94
N MET A 122 23.66 24.69 11.99
CA MET A 122 22.46 25.48 12.28
C MET A 122 21.50 24.68 13.16
N ASP A 123 20.97 25.33 14.20
CA ASP A 123 20.00 24.70 15.10
C ASP A 123 18.66 24.52 14.38
N ILE A 124 18.16 23.28 14.34
CA ILE A 124 16.90 22.94 13.69
C ILE A 124 15.71 23.70 14.28
N HIS A 125 15.73 24.02 15.57
CA HIS A 125 14.61 24.69 16.23
C HIS A 125 14.57 26.20 15.95
N THR A 126 15.60 26.75 15.30
CA THR A 126 15.65 28.16 14.88
C THR A 126 15.12 28.39 13.47
N LEU A 127 14.79 27.31 12.75
CA LEU A 127 14.32 27.37 11.37
C LEU A 127 12.89 27.91 11.31
N THR A 128 12.67 28.88 10.41
CA THR A 128 11.37 29.51 10.18
C THR A 128 10.58 28.75 9.12
N SER A 129 9.28 29.03 8.99
CA SER A 129 8.45 28.43 7.93
C SER A 129 9.01 28.67 6.52
N ASN A 130 9.66 29.81 6.28
CA ASN A 130 10.33 30.08 5.01
C ASN A 130 11.53 29.17 4.79
N HIS A 131 12.33 28.93 5.84
CA HIS A 131 13.46 28.01 5.76
C HIS A 131 13.00 26.57 5.51
N ILE A 132 11.93 26.14 6.19
CA ILE A 132 11.31 24.82 5.99
C ILE A 132 10.83 24.67 4.54
N HIS A 133 10.15 25.69 4.00
CA HIS A 133 9.70 25.68 2.63
C HIS A 133 10.85 25.63 1.62
N GLN A 134 11.99 26.27 1.91
CA GLN A 134 13.19 26.17 1.09
C GLN A 134 13.79 24.76 1.11
N VAL A 135 13.86 24.11 2.28
CA VAL A 135 14.34 22.73 2.42
C VAL A 135 13.45 21.74 1.67
N VAL A 136 12.13 21.91 1.73
CA VAL A 136 11.16 21.06 0.98
C VAL A 136 11.19 21.38 -0.51
N GLY A 137 11.30 22.65 -0.87
CA GLY A 137 11.35 23.15 -2.23
C GLY A 137 12.64 22.80 -2.96
N MET A 138 13.62 22.21 -2.27
CA MET A 138 14.78 21.60 -2.91
C MET A 138 14.33 20.46 -3.82
N THR A 139 14.27 20.78 -5.10
CA THR A 139 13.98 19.82 -6.14
C THR A 139 15.12 18.83 -6.27
N PHE A 140 14.83 17.58 -5.88
CA PHE A 140 15.32 16.37 -6.54
C PHE A 140 16.77 16.43 -7.03
N ILE A 141 17.74 16.41 -6.12
CA ILE A 141 19.06 15.89 -6.51
C ILE A 141 18.76 14.52 -7.15
N GLU A 142 19.05 14.31 -8.43
CA GLU A 142 18.81 13.03 -9.14
C GLU A 142 19.34 11.84 -8.33
N GLU A 143 20.37 12.11 -7.54
CA GLU A 143 20.98 11.24 -6.56
C GLU A 143 20.02 10.74 -5.48
N MET A 144 19.07 11.55 -4.98
CA MET A 144 18.04 11.08 -4.06
C MET A 144 17.08 10.07 -4.71
N GLN A 145 16.72 10.28 -5.98
CA GLN A 145 15.93 9.29 -6.73
C GLN A 145 16.75 8.01 -7.00
N SER A 146 18.05 8.14 -7.25
CA SER A 146 18.96 6.99 -7.41
C SER A 146 19.11 6.17 -6.12
N HIS A 147 19.25 6.85 -4.96
CA HIS A 147 19.37 6.22 -3.65
C HIS A 147 18.02 5.75 -3.06
N PHE A 148 16.90 6.08 -3.71
CA PHE A 148 15.60 5.59 -3.29
C PHE A 148 15.53 4.06 -3.23
N TYR A 149 16.08 3.37 -4.24
CA TYR A 149 16.05 1.91 -4.31
C TYR A 149 16.95 1.21 -3.29
N THR A 150 17.85 1.95 -2.63
CA THR A 150 18.69 1.44 -1.53
C THR A 150 18.08 1.73 -0.15
N CYS A 151 16.95 2.45 -0.09
CA CYS A 151 16.26 2.75 1.15
C CYS A 151 15.79 1.48 1.88
N VAL A 152 15.83 1.54 3.21
CA VAL A 152 15.30 0.50 4.10
C VAL A 152 13.82 0.23 3.82
N GLN A 153 13.06 1.24 3.42
CA GLN A 153 11.66 1.08 3.03
C GLN A 153 11.48 0.09 1.85
N VAL A 154 12.31 0.19 0.81
CA VAL A 154 12.26 -0.72 -0.35
C VAL A 154 12.64 -2.13 0.08
N ARG A 155 13.66 -2.27 0.93
CA ARG A 155 14.10 -3.57 1.45
C ARG A 155 13.03 -4.24 2.30
N LEU A 156 12.46 -3.52 3.26
CA LEU A 156 11.42 -4.05 4.15
C LEU A 156 10.15 -4.38 3.38
N LEU A 157 9.74 -3.54 2.42
CA LEU A 157 8.61 -3.89 1.56
C LEU A 157 8.90 -5.15 0.73
N LYS A 158 10.15 -5.35 0.27
CA LYS A 158 10.54 -6.60 -0.39
C LYS A 158 10.56 -7.80 0.57
N GLU A 159 10.86 -7.60 1.84
CA GLU A 159 10.79 -8.66 2.86
C GLU A 159 9.33 -8.92 3.29
N MET A 160 8.46 -7.92 3.16
CA MET A 160 6.99 -8.05 3.27
C MET A 160 6.37 -8.68 2.03
N HIS A 161 7.13 -8.92 0.95
CA HIS A 161 6.65 -9.79 -0.11
C HIS A 161 6.19 -11.08 0.53
N PHE A 162 4.98 -11.48 0.16
CA PHE A 162 4.49 -12.81 0.41
C PHE A 162 5.24 -13.78 -0.52
N ASN A 163 6.56 -13.86 -0.37
CA ASN A 163 7.45 -14.91 -0.88
C ASN A 163 7.19 -16.23 -0.14
N VAL A 164 5.93 -16.50 0.15
CA VAL A 164 5.45 -17.81 0.48
C VAL A 164 4.98 -18.37 -0.86
N PRO A 165 5.61 -19.43 -1.39
CA PRO A 165 5.09 -20.17 -2.53
C PRO A 165 3.60 -20.55 -2.38
N ASP A 166 3.07 -20.49 -1.15
CA ASP A 166 1.80 -21.06 -0.73
C ASP A 166 0.88 -20.11 0.08
N GLY A 167 1.19 -18.81 0.20
CA GLY A 167 0.58 -17.98 1.26
C GLY A 167 -0.85 -17.52 0.98
N HIS A 168 -1.00 -16.63 0.00
CA HIS A 168 -2.25 -15.91 -0.26
C HIS A 168 -2.97 -16.42 -1.51
N TRP A 169 -2.23 -16.88 -2.52
CA TRP A 169 -2.77 -17.52 -3.71
C TRP A 169 -3.36 -18.90 -3.43
N LEU A 170 -2.88 -19.60 -2.38
CA LEU A 170 -3.50 -20.84 -1.93
C LEU A 170 -4.91 -20.60 -1.37
N SER A 171 -5.16 -19.44 -0.77
CA SER A 171 -6.51 -19.06 -0.35
C SER A 171 -7.42 -18.83 -1.56
N ILE A 172 -6.91 -18.22 -2.63
CA ILE A 172 -7.65 -18.08 -3.91
C ILE A 172 -8.00 -19.46 -4.45
N LEU A 173 -7.03 -20.38 -4.49
CA LEU A 173 -7.24 -21.75 -4.97
C LEU A 173 -8.31 -22.50 -4.15
N LYS A 174 -8.30 -22.34 -2.83
CA LYS A 174 -9.19 -23.08 -1.93
C LYS A 174 -10.57 -22.45 -1.75
N GLU A 175 -10.68 -21.12 -1.88
CA GLU A 175 -11.96 -20.41 -1.69
C GLU A 175 -12.74 -20.26 -3.00
N LEU A 176 -12.03 -20.05 -4.12
CA LEU A 176 -12.66 -19.81 -5.41
C LEU A 176 -12.67 -21.03 -6.33
N GLU A 177 -11.87 -22.05 -6.02
CA GLU A 177 -11.67 -23.28 -6.81
C GLU A 177 -11.53 -22.98 -8.32
N PRO A 178 -10.57 -22.12 -8.72
CA PRO A 178 -10.39 -21.76 -10.12
C PRO A 178 -9.71 -22.88 -10.91
N ASP A 179 -10.00 -22.96 -12.21
CA ASP A 179 -9.35 -23.93 -13.10
C ASP A 179 -7.85 -23.63 -13.32
N MET A 180 -7.47 -22.35 -13.20
CA MET A 180 -6.10 -21.88 -13.37
C MET A 180 -5.87 -20.60 -12.56
N VAL A 181 -4.65 -20.44 -12.04
CA VAL A 181 -4.17 -19.22 -11.38
C VAL A 181 -2.80 -18.87 -11.94
N ALA A 182 -2.61 -17.59 -12.28
CA ALA A 182 -1.32 -17.03 -12.66
C ALA A 182 -1.00 -15.83 -11.76
N THR A 183 0.26 -15.66 -11.35
CA THR A 183 0.67 -14.66 -10.36
C THR A 183 1.95 -13.99 -10.81
N HIS A 184 2.04 -12.68 -10.63
CA HIS A 184 3.22 -11.88 -10.95
C HIS A 184 3.44 -10.83 -9.86
N THR A 185 4.71 -10.59 -9.51
CA THR A 185 5.10 -9.54 -8.58
C THR A 185 5.96 -8.54 -9.32
N TYR A 186 5.49 -7.31 -9.42
CA TYR A 186 6.21 -6.26 -10.12
C TYR A 186 7.40 -5.75 -9.28
N LYS A 187 8.42 -5.23 -9.96
CA LYS A 187 9.57 -4.58 -9.30
C LYS A 187 9.07 -3.41 -8.43
N THR A 188 9.71 -3.21 -7.27
CA THR A 188 9.48 -2.02 -6.42
C THR A 188 9.57 -0.73 -7.24
N SER A 189 8.53 0.09 -7.16
CA SER A 189 8.45 1.43 -7.74
C SER A 189 8.37 2.50 -6.64
N GLU A 190 8.29 3.76 -7.03
CA GLU A 190 8.29 4.94 -6.16
C GLU A 190 7.08 5.82 -6.48
N PHE A 191 6.46 6.36 -5.45
CA PHE A 191 5.41 7.36 -5.56
C PHE A 191 5.52 8.39 -4.45
N GLU A 192 5.83 9.65 -4.79
CA GLU A 192 5.95 10.78 -3.85
C GLU A 192 6.90 10.48 -2.67
N GLY A 193 8.05 9.86 -2.95
CA GLY A 193 9.03 9.43 -1.95
C GLY A 193 8.61 8.22 -1.12
N HIS A 194 7.56 7.51 -1.51
CA HIS A 194 7.11 6.28 -0.86
C HIS A 194 7.29 5.08 -1.76
N ALA A 195 7.84 4.00 -1.21
CA ALA A 195 8.09 2.79 -1.97
C ALA A 195 6.78 2.03 -2.14
N LEU A 196 6.58 1.54 -3.36
CA LEU A 196 5.37 0.93 -3.84
C LEU A 196 5.69 -0.45 -4.40
N ILE A 197 4.91 -1.45 -4.01
CA ILE A 197 4.94 -2.80 -4.58
C ILE A 197 3.55 -3.14 -5.08
N VAL A 198 3.52 -3.75 -6.27
CA VAL A 198 2.30 -4.21 -6.92
C VAL A 198 2.43 -5.71 -7.18
N GLU A 199 1.51 -6.48 -6.62
CA GLU A 199 1.39 -7.92 -6.83
C GLU A 199 0.06 -8.17 -7.54
N ALA A 200 0.08 -8.88 -8.66
CA ALA A 200 -1.09 -9.19 -9.46
C ALA A 200 -1.28 -10.69 -9.57
N ALA A 201 -2.50 -11.17 -9.40
CA ALA A 201 -2.92 -12.53 -9.68
C ALA A 201 -4.16 -12.54 -10.56
N VAL A 202 -4.15 -13.38 -11.58
CA VAL A 202 -5.30 -13.64 -12.44
C VAL A 202 -5.83 -15.02 -12.09
N SER A 203 -7.11 -15.11 -11.76
CA SER A 203 -7.79 -16.34 -11.37
C SER A 203 -9.19 -16.34 -11.95
N ASN A 204 -9.70 -17.49 -12.36
CA ASN A 204 -11.04 -17.54 -12.90
C ASN A 204 -12.11 -17.45 -11.79
N ARG A 205 -12.58 -16.22 -11.49
CA ARG A 205 -13.89 -15.82 -10.86
C ARG A 205 -13.73 -14.56 -9.96
N ILE A 206 -14.82 -13.76 -9.95
CA ILE A 206 -15.21 -12.66 -9.04
C ILE A 206 -14.58 -11.27 -9.28
N PRO A 207 -15.39 -10.19 -9.40
CA PRO A 207 -14.95 -8.80 -9.40
C PRO A 207 -15.10 -8.06 -8.04
N LEU A 208 -14.46 -6.88 -7.94
CA LEU A 208 -14.37 -6.02 -6.74
C LEU A 208 -15.71 -5.37 -6.31
N LEU A 209 -15.82 -5.00 -5.02
CA LEU A 209 -17.10 -4.77 -4.32
C LEU A 209 -17.68 -3.34 -4.35
N PHE A 210 -16.85 -2.30 -4.44
CA PHE A 210 -17.29 -0.91 -4.37
C PHE A 210 -16.50 -0.05 -5.35
N GLU A 211 -17.22 0.88 -6.02
CA GLU A 211 -16.72 1.83 -7.03
C GLU A 211 -15.67 1.27 -8.01
N ALA A 212 -15.73 -0.03 -8.31
CA ALA A 212 -14.72 -0.71 -9.10
C ALA A 212 -14.48 -0.01 -10.46
N GLY A 213 -15.52 0.53 -11.09
CA GLY A 213 -15.38 1.25 -12.37
C GLY A 213 -14.47 2.49 -12.33
N GLY A 214 -14.26 3.08 -11.15
CA GLY A 214 -13.35 4.21 -10.93
C GLY A 214 -11.91 3.79 -10.63
N ASP A 215 -11.71 2.56 -10.15
CA ASP A 215 -10.41 2.08 -9.69
C ASP A 215 -9.44 1.81 -10.85
N VAL A 216 -8.18 2.17 -10.65
CA VAL A 216 -7.09 1.97 -11.63
C VAL A 216 -6.99 0.51 -12.07
N VAL A 217 -7.13 -0.46 -11.16
CA VAL A 217 -7.03 -1.88 -11.48
C VAL A 217 -8.13 -2.30 -12.43
N THR A 218 -9.37 -1.90 -12.15
CA THR A 218 -10.52 -2.23 -13.00
C THR A 218 -10.45 -1.53 -14.35
N ARG A 219 -9.96 -0.29 -14.39
CA ARG A 219 -9.77 0.46 -15.64
C ARG A 219 -8.70 -0.20 -16.50
N THR A 220 -7.53 -0.50 -15.92
CA THR A 220 -6.44 -1.19 -16.61
C THR A 220 -6.88 -2.56 -17.11
N ALA A 221 -7.53 -3.37 -16.26
CA ALA A 221 -8.02 -4.69 -16.66
C ALA A 221 -9.06 -4.65 -17.79
N ASN A 222 -9.92 -3.62 -17.84
CA ASN A 222 -10.97 -3.54 -18.87
C ASN A 222 -10.56 -2.81 -20.15
N LYS A 223 -9.67 -1.81 -20.06
CA LYS A 223 -9.36 -0.89 -21.16
C LYS A 223 -7.97 -1.11 -21.76
N ASP A 224 -6.99 -1.44 -20.92
CA ASP A 224 -5.58 -1.43 -21.33
C ASP A 224 -5.08 -2.86 -21.61
N ILE A 225 -5.56 -3.86 -20.88
CA ILE A 225 -5.24 -5.27 -21.13
C ILE A 225 -6.04 -5.80 -22.32
N ASN A 226 -5.34 -6.21 -23.38
CA ASN A 226 -5.95 -6.93 -24.49
C ASN A 226 -5.94 -8.45 -24.25
N TRP A 227 -7.01 -8.93 -23.61
CA TRP A 227 -7.26 -10.35 -23.30
C TRP A 227 -7.20 -11.29 -24.51
N THR A 228 -7.46 -10.78 -25.71
CA THR A 228 -7.43 -11.57 -26.95
C THR A 228 -6.04 -12.14 -27.23
N TYR A 229 -4.97 -11.39 -26.90
CA TYR A 229 -3.59 -11.89 -27.05
C TYR A 229 -3.32 -13.12 -26.16
N TYR A 230 -3.98 -13.19 -25.02
CA TYR A 230 -3.90 -14.29 -24.07
C TYR A 230 -4.90 -15.41 -24.36
N LYS A 231 -5.61 -15.35 -25.50
CA LYS A 231 -6.66 -16.30 -25.90
C LYS A 231 -7.82 -16.38 -24.90
N MET A 232 -8.11 -15.28 -24.22
CA MET A 232 -9.20 -15.14 -23.25
C MET A 232 -10.26 -14.17 -23.77
N ASP A 233 -11.54 -14.48 -23.53
CA ASP A 233 -12.67 -13.60 -23.84
C ASP A 233 -13.41 -13.22 -22.54
N PRO A 234 -13.25 -11.98 -22.03
CA PRO A 234 -13.90 -11.53 -20.79
C PRO A 234 -15.42 -11.64 -20.79
N LYS A 235 -16.07 -11.76 -21.96
CA LYS A 235 -17.53 -11.93 -22.06
C LYS A 235 -17.98 -13.38 -21.91
N ARG A 236 -17.11 -14.34 -22.23
CA ARG A 236 -17.41 -15.78 -22.21
C ARG A 236 -16.74 -16.49 -21.05
N ASP A 237 -15.52 -16.10 -20.76
CA ASP A 237 -14.67 -16.68 -19.73
C ASP A 237 -14.87 -15.94 -18.41
N LYS A 238 -14.90 -16.69 -17.31
CA LYS A 238 -15.01 -16.13 -15.96
C LYS A 238 -13.63 -15.73 -15.49
N ILE A 239 -13.19 -14.52 -15.80
CA ILE A 239 -11.88 -14.00 -15.39
C ILE A 239 -12.03 -13.15 -14.12
N GLY A 240 -11.09 -13.30 -13.19
CA GLY A 240 -10.94 -12.52 -11.97
C GLY A 240 -9.50 -12.01 -11.89
N VAL A 241 -9.35 -10.75 -11.49
CA VAL A 241 -8.05 -10.09 -11.37
C VAL A 241 -7.94 -9.57 -9.95
N PHE A 242 -6.91 -10.01 -9.25
CA PHE A 242 -6.56 -9.64 -7.89
C PHE A 242 -5.29 -8.81 -7.95
N VAL A 243 -5.31 -7.62 -7.38
CA VAL A 243 -4.12 -6.78 -7.29
C VAL A 243 -3.96 -6.32 -5.84
N SER A 244 -2.79 -6.59 -5.28
CA SER A 244 -2.36 -6.08 -3.99
C SER A 244 -1.38 -4.93 -4.22
N ILE A 245 -1.69 -3.78 -3.65
CA ILE A 245 -0.83 -2.58 -3.70
C ILE A 245 -0.41 -2.27 -2.28
N VAL A 246 0.91 -2.30 -2.04
CA VAL A 246 1.49 -2.07 -0.72
C VAL A 246 2.45 -0.89 -0.78
N SER A 247 2.21 0.11 0.07
CA SER A 247 3.05 1.29 0.25
C SER A 247 2.82 1.88 1.64
N THR A 248 3.76 2.70 2.13
CA THR A 248 3.55 3.52 3.32
C THR A 248 2.51 4.62 3.10
N LYS A 249 2.26 5.00 1.84
CA LYS A 249 1.24 5.96 1.44
C LYS A 249 0.49 5.42 0.23
N ILE A 250 -0.77 5.05 0.43
CA ILE A 250 -1.65 4.62 -0.66
C ILE A 250 -2.41 5.83 -1.21
N PRO A 251 -2.35 6.08 -2.53
CA PRO A 251 -2.95 7.25 -3.16
C PRO A 251 -4.45 7.07 -3.44
N PHE A 252 -5.25 7.09 -2.39
CA PHE A 252 -6.71 7.05 -2.50
C PHE A 252 -7.27 8.38 -3.01
N LYS A 253 -8.29 8.33 -3.88
CA LYS A 253 -8.97 9.53 -4.40
C LYS A 253 -10.12 10.05 -3.54
N GLY A 254 -10.63 9.23 -2.61
CA GLY A 254 -11.71 9.60 -1.68
C GLY A 254 -11.31 9.43 -0.22
N THR A 255 -11.93 10.20 0.67
CA THR A 255 -11.74 10.08 2.14
C THR A 255 -12.16 8.73 2.68
N GLY A 256 -13.11 8.07 2.00
CA GLY A 256 -13.55 6.69 2.29
C GLY A 256 -12.54 5.61 1.91
N LYS A 257 -11.43 5.96 1.22
CA LYS A 257 -10.40 5.01 0.76
C LYS A 257 -10.95 3.87 -0.11
N GLU A 258 -11.92 4.20 -0.95
CA GLU A 258 -12.70 3.20 -1.69
C GLU A 258 -12.05 2.77 -3.01
N TYR A 259 -11.25 3.66 -3.63
CA TYR A 259 -10.56 3.37 -4.89
C TYR A 259 -9.28 4.20 -5.06
N ILE A 260 -8.42 3.72 -5.96
CA ILE A 260 -7.18 4.37 -6.38
C ILE A 260 -7.40 5.00 -7.76
N GLY A 261 -6.97 6.26 -7.92
CA GLY A 261 -7.10 7.00 -9.17
C GLY A 261 -6.18 6.52 -10.29
N ASP A 262 -6.52 6.93 -11.52
CA ASP A 262 -5.78 6.64 -12.75
C ASP A 262 -4.50 7.50 -12.88
N ASP A 263 -4.46 8.66 -12.25
CA ASP A 263 -3.43 9.69 -12.36
C ASP A 263 -2.10 9.39 -11.64
N ILE A 264 -1.88 8.14 -11.27
CA ILE A 264 -0.77 7.71 -10.42
C ILE A 264 0.12 6.72 -11.21
N PRO A 265 1.46 6.76 -11.05
CA PRO A 265 2.39 5.84 -11.71
C PRO A 265 2.13 4.35 -11.47
N VAL A 266 1.23 3.99 -10.54
CA VAL A 266 0.69 2.63 -10.38
C VAL A 266 0.22 2.06 -11.73
N ARG A 267 -0.41 2.88 -12.58
CA ARG A 267 -0.89 2.44 -13.90
C ARG A 267 0.24 1.90 -14.78
N SER A 268 1.38 2.58 -14.81
CA SER A 268 2.55 2.12 -15.57
C SER A 268 3.15 0.80 -15.05
N CYS A 269 2.97 0.51 -13.76
CA CYS A 269 3.38 -0.76 -13.15
C CYS A 269 2.41 -1.91 -13.50
N LEU A 270 1.16 -1.59 -13.85
CA LEU A 270 0.13 -2.56 -14.24
C LEU A 270 0.09 -2.83 -15.76
N ASP A 271 0.51 -1.84 -16.57
CA ASP A 271 0.48 -1.88 -18.04
C ASP A 271 1.68 -2.58 -18.70
N THR A 272 2.64 -3.09 -17.93
CA THR A 272 3.79 -3.80 -18.52
C THR A 272 3.32 -5.06 -19.24
N HIS A 273 3.58 -5.13 -20.55
CA HIS A 273 3.18 -6.20 -21.46
C HIS A 273 3.90 -7.54 -21.20
N ASP A 274 4.46 -7.71 -19.99
CA ASP A 274 5.33 -8.81 -19.57
C ASP A 274 4.61 -9.82 -18.68
N PHE A 275 3.29 -9.98 -18.82
CA PHE A 275 2.60 -11.20 -18.38
C PHE A 275 2.93 -12.37 -19.32
N ARG A 276 4.22 -12.66 -19.52
CA ARG A 276 4.73 -13.82 -20.26
C ARG A 276 5.06 -14.97 -19.33
#